data_AF-A0A5B8BP06-F1
#
_entry.id   AF-A0A5B8BP06-F1
#
_cell.length_a   1.000
_cell.length_b   1.000
_cell.length_c   1.000
_cell.angle_alpha   90.00
_cell.angle_beta   90.00
_cell.angle_gamma   90.00
#
_symmetry.space_group_name_H-M   'P 1'
#
loop_
_entity.id
_entity.type
_entity.pdbx_description
1 polymer ?
#
loop_
_entity_poly.entity_id
_entity_poly.type
_entity_poly.pdbx_seq_one_letter_code
_entity_poly.pdbx_strand_id
1 'polypeptide(L)'
;MHRALPLLACLVATPVAADDFVALHKMTRQLSKPAGAEAQSGAWAACLLGGGDEDGTKALFEVAGWNVFSDPEIGMAEISHPKSNIYVSLYMDGAICSVAHTAQSSGDAAVLLEDFLQAAGLYPMEAEVEGCAGWKIGRFRSVGLTSGGQDPVCVGTGSNDVRFYFPEGS
;
A
#
# COMPACT_ATOMS: atom_id res chain seq x y z
N MET A 1 -6.77 3.61 63.65
CA MET A 1 -7.38 2.95 62.47
C MET A 1 -6.72 3.54 61.23
N HIS A 2 -5.83 2.80 60.58
CA HIS A 2 -5.06 3.24 59.42
C HIS A 2 -5.86 2.95 58.15
N ARG A 3 -6.33 3.97 57.44
CA ARG A 3 -6.97 3.83 56.12
C ARG A 3 -5.89 3.92 55.04
N ALA A 4 -5.55 2.78 54.44
CA ALA A 4 -4.72 2.71 53.25
C ALA A 4 -5.52 3.21 52.04
N LEU A 5 -5.00 4.22 51.33
CA LEU A 5 -5.50 4.65 50.02
C LEU A 5 -4.90 3.72 48.94
N PRO A 6 -5.70 3.11 48.06
CA PRO A 6 -5.17 2.37 46.92
C PRO A 6 -4.69 3.36 45.85
N LEU A 7 -3.40 3.25 45.49
CA LEU A 7 -2.81 3.86 44.31
C LEU A 7 -3.48 3.27 43.06
N LEU A 8 -4.34 4.05 42.40
CA LEU A 8 -4.87 3.74 41.09
C LEU A 8 -3.74 3.95 40.07
N ALA A 9 -3.07 2.86 39.69
CA ALA A 9 -2.13 2.86 38.58
C ALA A 9 -2.92 3.01 37.28
N CYS A 10 -2.98 4.23 36.74
CA CYS A 10 -3.43 4.45 35.37
C CYS A 10 -2.41 3.81 34.42
N LEU A 11 -2.73 2.61 33.93
CA LEU A 11 -2.10 2.01 32.76
C LEU A 11 -2.35 2.95 31.57
N VAL A 12 -1.36 3.75 31.25
CA VAL A 12 -1.32 4.53 30.02
C VAL A 12 -1.12 3.51 28.89
N ALA A 13 -2.21 3.03 28.32
CA ALA A 13 -2.16 2.26 27.08
C ALA A 13 -1.60 3.19 26.00
N THR A 14 -0.38 2.92 25.53
CA THR A 14 0.25 3.69 24.47
C THR A 14 -0.51 3.48 23.16
N PRO A 15 -0.87 4.55 22.43
CA PRO A 15 -1.60 4.46 21.17
C PRO A 15 -0.67 4.12 20.01
N VAL A 16 0.03 2.98 20.09
CA VAL A 16 1.05 2.59 19.08
C VAL A 16 0.43 2.41 17.68
N ALA A 17 -0.87 2.09 17.57
CA ALA A 17 -1.53 1.90 16.28
C ALA A 17 -1.96 3.20 15.57
N ALA A 18 -1.95 4.36 16.24
CA ALA A 18 -2.43 5.61 15.65
C ALA A 18 -1.37 6.35 14.82
N ASP A 19 -0.08 6.11 15.12
CA ASP A 19 1.03 6.84 14.49
C ASP A 19 1.29 6.41 13.04
N ASP A 20 1.07 5.12 12.71
CA ASP A 20 1.31 4.56 11.38
C ASP A 20 0.45 5.23 10.29
N PHE A 21 -0.81 5.52 10.61
CA PHE A 21 -1.74 6.18 9.67
C PHE A 21 -1.32 7.62 9.37
N VAL A 22 -0.72 8.33 10.33
CA VAL A 22 -0.25 9.70 10.12
C VAL A 22 0.90 9.73 9.12
N ALA A 23 1.82 8.77 9.20
CA ALA A 23 2.92 8.63 8.25
C ALA A 23 2.40 8.36 6.84
N LEU A 24 1.49 7.39 6.69
CA LEU A 24 0.89 7.05 5.40
C LEU A 24 0.11 8.23 4.80
N HIS A 25 -0.71 8.94 5.59
CA HIS A 25 -1.43 10.14 5.12
C HIS A 25 -0.49 11.25 4.68
N LYS A 26 0.70 11.36 5.27
CA LYS A 26 1.74 12.29 4.81
C LYS A 26 2.34 11.84 3.48
N MET A 27 2.52 10.55 3.28
CA MET A 27 3.09 9.96 2.07
C MET A 27 2.14 10.03 0.87
N THR A 28 0.81 10.00 1.05
CA THR A 28 -0.13 10.19 -0.09
C THR A 28 0.01 11.54 -0.77
N ARG A 29 0.58 12.56 -0.10
CA ARG A 29 0.93 13.83 -0.75
C ARG A 29 1.95 13.67 -1.88
N GLN A 30 2.66 12.54 -1.94
CA GLN A 30 3.58 12.25 -3.02
C GLN A 30 2.85 11.82 -4.31
N LEU A 31 1.56 11.48 -4.26
CA LEU A 31 0.76 11.20 -5.46
C LEU A 31 0.77 12.35 -6.47
N SER A 32 0.96 13.59 -6.02
CA SER A 32 1.01 14.77 -6.89
C SER A 32 2.42 15.07 -7.43
N LYS A 33 3.42 14.22 -7.15
CA LYS A 33 4.78 14.38 -7.67
C LYS A 33 4.86 13.94 -9.12
N PRO A 34 5.87 14.39 -9.87
CA PRO A 34 6.15 13.86 -11.19
C PRO A 34 6.33 12.33 -11.17
N ALA A 35 6.25 11.73 -12.36
CA ALA A 35 6.56 10.32 -12.58
C ALA A 35 7.88 9.90 -11.93
N GLY A 36 7.83 8.94 -11.00
CA GLY A 36 9.02 8.42 -10.34
C GLY A 36 8.72 7.72 -9.01
N ALA A 37 9.79 7.48 -8.26
CA ALA A 37 9.76 6.76 -7.00
C ALA A 37 8.82 7.43 -5.97
N GLU A 38 8.80 8.77 -5.90
CA GLU A 38 7.92 9.45 -4.94
C GLU A 38 6.43 9.24 -5.27
N ALA A 39 6.03 9.38 -6.53
CA ALA A 39 4.64 9.14 -6.93
C ALA A 39 4.21 7.69 -6.70
N GLN A 40 5.12 6.74 -6.95
CA GLN A 40 4.90 5.31 -6.69
C GLN A 40 4.73 5.02 -5.19
N SER A 41 5.59 5.56 -4.33
CA SER A 41 5.41 5.47 -2.87
C SER A 41 4.12 6.14 -2.38
N GLY A 42 3.69 7.22 -3.05
CA GLY A 42 2.38 7.83 -2.80
C GLY A 42 1.22 6.89 -3.13
N ALA A 43 1.33 6.14 -4.22
CA ALA A 43 0.33 5.14 -4.63
C ALA A 43 0.29 3.95 -3.66
N TRP A 44 1.44 3.45 -3.21
CA TRP A 44 1.51 2.43 -2.16
C TRP A 44 0.87 2.90 -0.85
N ALA A 45 1.13 4.14 -0.44
CA ALA A 45 0.50 4.73 0.73
C ALA A 45 -1.03 4.81 0.59
N ALA A 46 -1.53 5.17 -0.60
CA ALA A 46 -2.95 5.22 -0.88
C ALA A 46 -3.60 3.82 -0.81
N CYS A 47 -2.96 2.80 -1.40
CA CYS A 47 -3.40 1.41 -1.27
C CYS A 47 -3.51 0.98 0.20
N LEU A 48 -2.46 1.22 1.00
CA LEU A 48 -2.43 0.81 2.40
C LEU A 48 -3.42 1.56 3.29
N LEU A 49 -3.70 2.83 2.99
CA LEU A 49 -4.71 3.63 3.70
C LEU A 49 -6.13 3.24 3.33
N GLY A 50 -6.38 2.98 2.05
CA GLY A 50 -7.66 2.47 1.59
C GLY A 50 -7.97 1.12 2.19
N GLY A 51 -6.96 0.26 2.34
CA GLY A 51 -7.04 -0.90 3.22
C GLY A 51 -8.07 -1.94 2.82
N GLY A 52 -8.51 -1.93 1.56
CA GLY A 52 -9.63 -2.74 1.06
C GLY A 52 -10.85 -1.91 0.64
N ASP A 53 -10.97 -0.66 1.08
CA ASP A 53 -12.03 0.24 0.65
C ASP A 53 -11.74 0.79 -0.76
N GLU A 54 -12.39 0.22 -1.79
CA GLU A 54 -12.23 0.63 -3.18
C GLU A 54 -12.56 2.12 -3.36
N ASP A 55 -13.70 2.58 -2.82
CA ASP A 55 -14.17 3.96 -2.99
C ASP A 55 -13.26 4.94 -2.26
N GLY A 56 -12.86 4.61 -1.03
CA GLY A 56 -11.88 5.38 -0.26
C GLY A 56 -10.53 5.49 -0.97
N THR A 57 -10.07 4.38 -1.57
CA THR A 57 -8.81 4.36 -2.33
C THR A 57 -8.90 5.23 -3.57
N LYS A 58 -9.96 5.07 -4.39
CA LYS A 58 -10.19 5.90 -5.59
C LYS A 58 -10.19 7.39 -5.26
N ALA A 59 -10.88 7.79 -4.20
CA ALA A 59 -10.97 9.18 -3.78
C ALA A 59 -9.59 9.81 -3.49
N LEU A 60 -8.64 9.05 -2.91
CA LEU A 60 -7.28 9.54 -2.68
C LEU A 60 -6.56 9.87 -4.00
N PHE A 61 -6.75 9.05 -5.03
CA PHE A 61 -6.16 9.24 -6.35
C PHE A 61 -6.83 10.38 -7.13
N GLU A 62 -8.16 10.48 -7.09
CA GLU A 62 -8.90 11.57 -7.75
C GLU A 62 -8.50 12.95 -7.19
N VAL A 63 -8.38 13.08 -5.87
CA VAL A 63 -7.94 14.32 -5.21
C VAL A 63 -6.52 14.70 -5.66
N ALA A 64 -5.67 13.73 -5.97
CA ALA A 64 -4.33 13.94 -6.50
C ALA A 64 -4.28 14.20 -8.02
N GLY A 65 -5.43 14.19 -8.71
CA GLY A 65 -5.54 14.44 -10.14
C GLY A 65 -5.17 13.24 -11.03
N TRP A 66 -5.25 12.02 -10.51
CA TRP A 66 -5.11 10.80 -11.30
C TRP A 66 -6.41 10.50 -12.04
N ASN A 67 -6.31 9.80 -13.17
CA ASN A 67 -7.49 9.36 -13.90
C ASN A 67 -7.98 8.05 -13.29
N VAL A 68 -9.26 7.98 -12.94
CA VAL A 68 -9.91 6.76 -12.43
C VAL A 68 -10.91 6.28 -13.47
N PHE A 69 -10.82 5.00 -13.84
CA PHE A 69 -11.72 4.32 -14.75
C PHE A 69 -12.22 3.04 -14.08
N SER A 70 -13.49 2.98 -13.73
CA SER A 70 -14.10 1.78 -13.16
C SER A 70 -14.78 0.97 -14.25
N ASP A 71 -14.48 -0.33 -14.30
CA ASP A 71 -15.15 -1.28 -15.17
C ASP A 71 -15.81 -2.37 -14.31
N PRO A 72 -17.12 -2.23 -14.01
CA PRO A 72 -17.84 -3.18 -13.19
C PRO A 72 -18.04 -4.54 -13.84
N GLU A 73 -17.87 -4.66 -15.16
CA GLU A 73 -18.03 -5.94 -15.86
C GLU A 73 -16.85 -6.87 -15.59
N ILE A 74 -15.64 -6.30 -15.45
CA ILE A 74 -14.41 -7.06 -15.16
C ILE A 74 -14.06 -7.10 -13.67
N GLY A 75 -14.83 -6.42 -12.82
CA GLY A 75 -14.61 -6.45 -11.38
C GLY A 75 -13.39 -5.63 -10.95
N MET A 76 -13.05 -4.54 -11.65
CA MET A 76 -11.82 -3.77 -11.38
C MET A 76 -12.00 -2.26 -11.63
N ALA A 77 -11.26 -1.43 -10.91
CA ALA A 77 -10.97 -0.06 -11.28
C ALA A 77 -9.50 0.11 -11.67
N GLU A 78 -9.27 0.73 -12.82
CA GLU A 78 -7.95 1.14 -13.29
C GLU A 78 -7.72 2.62 -12.98
N ILE A 79 -6.56 2.91 -12.43
CA ILE A 79 -6.17 4.25 -12.03
C ILE A 79 -4.81 4.54 -12.67
N SER A 80 -4.71 5.66 -13.39
CA SER A 80 -3.49 6.04 -14.09
C SER A 80 -3.03 7.45 -13.73
N HIS A 81 -1.73 7.59 -13.50
CA HIS A 81 -1.14 8.90 -13.31
C HIS A 81 -1.10 9.63 -14.67
N PRO A 82 -1.47 10.92 -14.75
CA PRO A 82 -1.67 11.62 -16.02
C PRO A 82 -0.40 11.79 -16.88
N LYS A 83 0.78 11.60 -16.28
CA LYS A 83 2.09 11.83 -16.92
C LYS A 83 3.16 10.80 -16.52
N SER A 84 2.79 9.59 -16.11
CA SER A 84 3.77 8.58 -15.69
C SER A 84 3.46 7.20 -16.23
N ASN A 85 4.41 6.30 -16.00
CA ASN A 85 4.34 4.88 -16.29
C ASN A 85 3.82 4.07 -15.08
N ILE A 86 3.08 4.73 -14.18
CA ILE A 86 2.52 4.14 -12.97
C ILE A 86 1.03 3.93 -13.17
N TYR A 87 0.59 2.71 -12.91
CA TYR A 87 -0.78 2.25 -13.01
C TYR A 87 -1.16 1.60 -11.69
N VAL A 88 -2.40 1.78 -11.28
CA VAL A 88 -2.96 1.15 -10.10
C VAL A 88 -4.21 0.38 -10.51
N SER A 89 -4.29 -0.87 -10.09
CA SER A 89 -5.47 -1.71 -10.31
C SER A 89 -6.09 -2.04 -8.96
N LEU A 90 -7.36 -1.69 -8.79
CA LEU A 90 -8.16 -2.04 -7.62
C LEU A 90 -9.15 -3.12 -8.02
N TYR A 91 -9.07 -4.29 -7.41
CA TYR A 91 -10.08 -5.32 -7.60
C TYR A 91 -11.32 -4.94 -6.77
N MET A 92 -12.53 -5.11 -7.33
CA MET A 92 -13.78 -4.56 -6.76
C MET A 92 -14.24 -5.22 -5.46
N ASP A 93 -13.67 -6.37 -5.09
CA ASP A 93 -13.81 -6.93 -3.75
C ASP A 93 -12.94 -6.21 -2.71
N GLY A 94 -12.14 -5.23 -3.15
CA GLY A 94 -11.17 -4.51 -2.34
C GLY A 94 -9.95 -5.34 -1.97
N ALA A 95 -9.94 -6.64 -2.28
CA ALA A 95 -8.98 -7.58 -1.72
C ALA A 95 -7.56 -7.31 -2.22
N ILE A 96 -7.43 -6.66 -3.39
CA ILE A 96 -6.14 -6.38 -4.03
C ILE A 96 -6.06 -4.93 -4.51
N CYS A 97 -5.00 -4.24 -4.08
CA CYS A 97 -4.52 -2.99 -4.68
C CYS A 97 -3.14 -3.24 -5.29
N SER A 98 -3.06 -3.25 -6.62
CA SER A 98 -1.83 -3.44 -7.38
C SER A 98 -1.28 -2.10 -7.85
N VAL A 99 0.02 -1.87 -7.73
CA VAL A 99 0.72 -0.68 -8.23
C VAL A 99 1.83 -1.12 -9.16
N ALA A 100 1.60 -0.98 -10.46
CA ALA A 100 2.54 -1.33 -11.51
C ALA A 100 3.35 -0.11 -11.97
N HIS A 101 4.65 -0.32 -12.20
CA HIS A 101 5.54 0.68 -12.79
C HIS A 101 6.28 0.08 -13.98
N THR A 102 5.99 0.55 -15.21
CA THR A 102 6.50 -0.08 -16.45
C THR A 102 7.87 0.39 -16.93
N ALA A 103 8.57 1.17 -16.09
CA ALA A 103 9.93 1.67 -16.36
C ALA A 103 10.89 1.50 -15.17
N GLN A 104 10.63 0.56 -14.26
CA GLN A 104 11.48 0.29 -13.09
C GLN A 104 11.55 -1.22 -12.86
N SER A 105 12.74 -1.75 -12.59
CA SER A 105 12.94 -3.17 -12.33
C SER A 105 12.27 -3.61 -11.02
N SER A 106 11.96 -4.90 -10.88
CA SER A 106 11.48 -5.43 -9.60
C SER A 106 12.55 -5.37 -8.51
N GLY A 107 13.85 -5.47 -8.86
CA GLY A 107 14.93 -5.30 -7.89
C GLY A 107 14.97 -3.91 -7.27
N ASP A 108 14.87 -2.86 -8.09
CA ASP A 108 14.84 -1.48 -7.59
C ASP A 108 13.55 -1.21 -6.79
N ALA A 109 12.43 -1.79 -7.22
CA ALA A 109 11.16 -1.68 -6.52
C ALA A 109 11.19 -2.36 -5.15
N ALA A 110 11.89 -3.48 -5.00
CA ALA A 110 12.05 -4.17 -3.71
C ALA A 110 12.74 -3.28 -2.69
N VAL A 111 13.88 -2.68 -3.07
CA VAL A 111 14.64 -1.75 -2.20
C VAL A 111 13.78 -0.54 -1.83
N LEU A 112 13.11 0.06 -2.82
CA LEU A 112 12.23 1.20 -2.58
C LEU A 112 11.04 0.85 -1.66
N LEU A 113 10.48 -0.35 -1.81
CA LEU A 113 9.36 -0.83 -0.99
C LEU A 113 9.79 -1.07 0.46
N GLU A 114 10.97 -1.65 0.70
CA GLU A 114 11.53 -1.81 2.05
C GLU A 114 11.74 -0.46 2.74
N ASP A 115 12.36 0.49 2.05
CA ASP A 115 12.56 1.86 2.53
C ASP A 115 11.23 2.54 2.85
N PHE A 116 10.24 2.36 1.96
CA PHE A 116 8.88 2.88 2.15
C PHE A 116 8.21 2.29 3.39
N LEU A 117 8.23 0.96 3.56
CA LEU A 117 7.60 0.29 4.70
C LEU A 117 8.23 0.75 6.02
N GLN A 118 9.57 0.81 6.07
CA GLN A 118 10.28 1.33 7.24
C GLN A 118 9.91 2.79 7.54
N ALA A 119 9.86 3.65 6.51
CA ALA A 119 9.50 5.05 6.66
C ALA A 119 8.04 5.25 7.08
N ALA A 120 7.16 4.30 6.74
CA ALA A 120 5.76 4.28 7.16
C ALA A 120 5.57 3.77 8.60
N GLY A 121 6.66 3.37 9.28
CA GLY A 121 6.60 2.76 10.61
C GLY A 121 6.10 1.31 10.59
N LEU A 122 6.02 0.70 9.40
CA LEU A 122 5.59 -0.67 9.23
C LEU A 122 6.79 -1.59 9.38
N TYR A 123 6.63 -2.63 10.20
CA TYR A 123 7.65 -3.65 10.44
C TYR A 123 7.26 -4.95 9.75
N PRO A 124 7.48 -5.06 8.42
CA PRO A 124 7.12 -6.24 7.67
C PRO A 124 7.94 -7.45 8.12
N MET A 125 7.32 -8.64 8.04
CA MET A 125 8.05 -9.91 8.08
C MET A 125 8.15 -10.43 6.65
N GLU A 126 9.37 -10.77 6.21
CA GLU A 126 9.57 -11.44 4.92
C GLU A 126 8.68 -12.68 4.80
N ALA A 127 8.12 -12.87 3.61
CA ALA A 127 7.26 -13.97 3.26
C ALA A 127 7.36 -14.26 1.76
N GLU A 128 6.82 -15.41 1.36
CA GLU A 128 6.55 -15.67 -0.05
C GLU A 128 5.08 -15.34 -0.33
N VAL A 129 4.84 -14.52 -1.34
CA VAL A 129 3.49 -14.11 -1.79
C VAL A 129 3.40 -14.44 -3.28
N GLU A 130 2.44 -15.29 -3.64
CA GLU A 130 2.28 -15.81 -5.02
C GLU A 130 3.55 -16.48 -5.60
N GLY A 131 4.40 -17.07 -4.77
CA GLY A 131 5.65 -17.70 -5.21
C GLY A 131 6.82 -16.72 -5.41
N CYS A 132 6.62 -15.44 -5.11
CA CYS A 132 7.62 -14.39 -5.24
C CYS A 132 7.96 -13.72 -3.91
N ALA A 133 8.96 -12.84 -3.93
CA ALA A 133 9.35 -12.04 -2.77
C ALA A 133 8.15 -11.21 -2.28
N GLY A 134 7.92 -11.23 -0.98
CA GLY A 134 6.83 -10.50 -0.36
C GLY A 134 7.03 -10.32 1.13
N TRP A 135 6.05 -9.68 1.74
CA TRP A 135 6.08 -9.34 3.15
C TRP A 135 4.69 -9.43 3.77
N LYS A 136 4.61 -9.84 5.03
CA LYS A 136 3.41 -9.72 5.87
C LYS A 136 3.48 -8.44 6.70
N ILE A 137 2.42 -7.65 6.66
CA ILE A 137 2.29 -6.37 7.35
C ILE A 137 1.20 -6.51 8.43
N GLY A 138 1.62 -6.90 9.63
CA GLY A 138 0.70 -7.22 10.72
C GLY A 138 -0.10 -8.50 10.45
N ARG A 139 -1.33 -8.57 10.96
CA ARG A 139 -2.10 -9.83 11.01
C ARG A 139 -2.84 -10.18 9.73
N PHE A 140 -3.23 -9.18 8.93
CA PHE A 140 -4.21 -9.37 7.84
C PHE A 140 -3.79 -8.78 6.49
N ARG A 141 -2.59 -8.18 6.41
CA ARG A 141 -2.12 -7.57 5.17
C ARG A 141 -0.86 -8.28 4.71
N SER A 142 -0.73 -8.46 3.41
CA SER A 142 0.53 -8.84 2.78
C SER A 142 0.80 -7.97 1.57
N VAL A 143 2.05 -7.87 1.21
CA VAL A 143 2.48 -7.23 -0.02
C VAL A 143 3.37 -8.19 -0.79
N GLY A 144 3.04 -8.42 -2.06
CA GLY A 144 3.84 -9.22 -2.99
C GLY A 144 4.47 -8.33 -4.05
N LEU A 145 5.61 -8.77 -4.58
CA LEU A 145 6.32 -8.06 -5.63
C LEU A 145 6.60 -9.00 -6.81
N THR A 146 6.14 -8.59 -7.98
CA THR A 146 6.37 -9.30 -9.25
C THR A 146 6.83 -8.32 -10.33
N SER A 147 7.11 -8.82 -11.54
CA SER A 147 7.10 -7.98 -12.74
C SER A 147 5.67 -7.57 -13.09
N GLY A 148 5.50 -6.46 -13.80
CA GLY A 148 4.21 -6.09 -14.37
C GLY A 148 3.86 -6.93 -15.61
N GLY A 149 2.56 -6.99 -15.95
CA GLY A 149 2.05 -7.66 -17.16
C GLY A 149 1.10 -8.83 -16.88
N GLN A 150 0.71 -9.54 -17.93
CA GLN A 150 -0.25 -10.66 -17.87
C GLN A 150 0.36 -11.99 -17.39
N ASP A 151 1.69 -12.12 -17.48
CA ASP A 151 2.44 -13.29 -17.02
C ASP A 151 3.56 -12.81 -16.07
N PRO A 152 3.20 -12.44 -14.83
CA PRO A 152 4.15 -11.88 -13.89
C PRO A 152 5.20 -12.93 -13.48
N VAL A 153 6.47 -12.54 -13.53
CA VAL A 153 7.60 -13.32 -13.01
C VAL A 153 8.20 -12.62 -11.81
N CYS A 154 8.84 -13.35 -10.90
CA CYS A 154 9.38 -12.74 -9.68
C CYS A 154 10.50 -11.72 -9.93
N VAL A 155 11.20 -11.82 -11.07
CA VAL A 155 12.31 -10.91 -11.42
C VAL A 155 12.08 -10.31 -12.81
N GLY A 156 11.82 -9.01 -12.86
CA GLY A 156 11.67 -8.23 -14.08
C GLY A 156 12.69 -7.10 -14.17
N THR A 157 13.31 -6.90 -15.32
CA THR A 157 14.37 -5.88 -15.51
C THR A 157 13.85 -4.51 -15.92
N GLY A 158 12.61 -4.40 -16.39
CA GLY A 158 12.03 -3.15 -16.90
C GLY A 158 10.66 -2.78 -16.32
N SER A 159 10.05 -3.67 -15.55
CA SER A 159 8.76 -3.43 -14.91
C SER A 159 8.67 -4.10 -13.55
N ASN A 160 7.80 -3.56 -12.72
CA ASN A 160 7.37 -4.17 -11.47
C ASN A 160 5.87 -3.97 -11.25
N ASP A 161 5.33 -4.78 -10.35
CA ASP A 161 3.97 -4.73 -9.83
C ASP A 161 4.02 -5.09 -8.34
N VAL A 162 3.67 -4.12 -7.50
CA VAL A 162 3.56 -4.28 -6.04
C VAL A 162 2.10 -4.44 -5.69
N ARG A 163 1.73 -5.60 -5.14
CA ARG A 163 0.35 -5.96 -4.85
C ARG A 163 0.12 -6.02 -3.35
N PHE A 164 -0.78 -5.20 -2.85
CA PHE A 164 -1.25 -5.23 -1.47
C PHE A 164 -2.51 -6.10 -1.40
N TYR A 165 -2.50 -7.03 -0.46
CA TYR A 165 -3.60 -7.96 -0.20
C TYR A 165 -4.26 -7.62 1.14
N PHE A 166 -5.59 -7.57 1.12
CA PHE A 166 -6.44 -7.25 2.27
C PHE A 166 -7.43 -8.40 2.52
N PRO A 167 -7.92 -8.58 3.77
CA PRO A 167 -8.95 -9.57 4.04
C PRO A 167 -10.26 -9.16 3.35
N GLU A 168 -10.99 -10.11 2.77
CA GLU A 168 -12.29 -9.80 2.16
C GLU A 168 -13.23 -9.08 3.14
N GLY A 169 -13.87 -7.99 2.67
CA GLY A 169 -14.81 -7.19 3.46
C GLY A 169 -14.16 -6.30 4.53
N SER A 170 -12.97 -5.77 4.26
CA SER A 170 -12.26 -4.82 5.13
C SER A 170 -12.89 -3.43 5.15
#